data_AF-A0A2R4WU15-F1
#
_entry.id   AF-A0A2R4WU15-F1
#
_cell.length_a   1.000
_cell.length_b   1.000
_cell.length_c   1.000
_cell.angle_alpha   90.00
_cell.angle_beta   90.00
_cell.angle_gamma   90.00
#
_symmetry.space_group_name_H-M   'P 1'
#
loop_
_entity.id
_entity.type
_entity.pdbx_description
1 polymer ?
#
loop_
_entity_poly.entity_id
_entity_poly.type
_entity_poly.pdbx_seq_one_letter_code
_entity_poly.pdbx_strand_id
1 'polypeptide(L)' 'MTGRLPARIEAAVAGLPEAERFAARMLLSGATTFEREHPMVARLGAALGYGAAALDALWRQAAAL' A
#
# COMPACT_ATOMS: atom_id res chain seq x y z
N MET A 1 4.73 -0.58 18.37
CA MET A 1 3.92 -1.75 17.93
C MET A 1 3.53 -1.48 16.50
N THR A 2 3.92 -2.33 15.55
CA THR A 2 3.44 -2.20 14.17
C THR A 2 2.01 -2.70 14.08
N GLY A 3 1.17 -2.00 13.31
CA GLY A 3 -0.24 -2.36 13.16
C GLY A 3 -0.41 -3.66 12.37
N ARG A 4 -1.46 -4.44 12.68
CA ARG A 4 -1.80 -5.62 11.87
C ARG A 4 -2.33 -5.16 10.52
N LEU A 5 -1.67 -5.56 9.44
CA LEU A 5 -2.14 -5.27 8.09
C LEU A 5 -3.51 -5.95 7.85
N PRO A 6 -4.45 -5.27 7.16
CA PRO A 6 -5.66 -5.91 6.65
C PRO A 6 -5.31 -7.06 5.70
N ALA A 7 -6.09 -8.14 5.73
CA ALA A 7 -5.83 -9.36 4.96
C ALA A 7 -5.66 -9.11 3.44
N ARG A 8 -6.38 -8.12 2.89
CA ARG A 8 -6.26 -7.74 1.46
C ARG A 8 -4.89 -7.12 1.15
N ILE A 9 -4.34 -6.34 2.06
CA ILE A 9 -2.99 -5.74 1.92
C ILE A 9 -1.93 -6.82 2.10
N GLU A 10 -2.10 -7.75 3.06
CA GLU A 10 -1.19 -8.89 3.20
C GLU A 10 -1.15 -9.76 1.93
N ALA A 11 -2.31 -10.02 1.31
CA ALA A 11 -2.39 -10.76 0.05
C ALA A 11 -1.67 -10.03 -1.11
N ALA A 12 -1.82 -8.70 -1.20
CA ALA A 12 -1.12 -7.90 -2.19
C ALA A 12 0.41 -7.92 -1.97
N VAL A 13 0.87 -7.84 -0.71
CA VAL A 13 2.29 -7.97 -0.35
C VAL A 13 2.82 -9.37 -0.67
N ALA A 14 2.04 -10.42 -0.44
CA ALA A 14 2.42 -11.80 -0.78
C ALA A 14 2.63 -11.99 -2.29
N GLY A 15 1.96 -11.18 -3.13
CA GLY A 15 2.15 -11.17 -4.59
C GLY A 15 3.45 -10.51 -5.07
N LEU A 16 4.18 -9.81 -4.19
CA LEU A 16 5.47 -9.21 -4.54
C LEU A 16 6.60 -10.26 -4.60
N PRO A 17 7.72 -9.97 -5.29
CA PRO A 17 8.92 -10.81 -5.22
C PRO A 17 9.39 -11.00 -3.78
N GLU A 18 9.86 -12.19 -3.43
CA GLU A 18 10.16 -12.56 -2.03
C GLU A 18 11.13 -11.60 -1.34
N ALA A 19 12.16 -11.14 -2.06
CA ALA A 19 13.12 -10.14 -1.57
C ALA A 19 12.49 -8.80 -1.15
N GLU A 20 11.33 -8.46 -1.72
CA GLU A 20 10.65 -7.18 -1.48
C GLU A 20 9.55 -7.28 -0.40
N ARG A 21 9.05 -8.49 -0.09
CA ARG A 21 7.90 -8.70 0.80
C ARG A 21 8.13 -8.18 2.21
N PHE A 22 9.32 -8.44 2.75
CA PHE A 22 9.66 -8.01 4.11
C PHE A 22 9.72 -6.48 4.23
N ALA A 23 10.42 -5.83 3.30
CA ALA A 23 10.51 -4.37 3.25
C ALA A 23 9.12 -3.73 3.06
N ALA A 24 8.29 -4.28 2.16
CA ALA A 24 6.93 -3.82 1.96
C ALA A 24 6.06 -3.96 3.22
N ARG A 25 6.14 -5.11 3.91
CA ARG A 25 5.40 -5.33 5.16
C ARG A 25 5.85 -4.37 6.26
N MET A 26 7.16 -4.17 6.42
CA MET A 26 7.69 -3.25 7.42
C MET A 26 7.26 -1.81 7.14
N LEU A 27 7.39 -1.37 5.89
CA LEU A 27 6.93 -0.05 5.45
C LEU A 27 5.44 0.15 5.74
N LEU A 28 4.57 -0.77 5.31
CA LEU A 28 3.12 -0.64 5.51
C LEU A 28 2.67 -0.73 6.97
N SER A 29 3.38 -1.52 7.79
CA SER A 29 3.00 -1.75 9.19
C SER A 29 3.51 -0.67 10.15
N GLY A 30 4.55 0.06 9.75
CA GLY A 30 5.20 1.11 10.55
C GLY A 30 5.10 2.51 9.95
N ALA A 31 4.60 2.67 8.72
CA ALA A 31 4.41 3.97 8.10
C ALA A 31 3.38 4.79 8.88
N THR A 32 3.77 6.02 9.21
CA THR A 32 2.89 7.07 9.72
C THR A 32 2.45 8.02 8.61
N THR A 33 3.15 8.01 7.47
CA THR A 33 2.86 8.81 6.28
C THR A 33 2.80 7.92 5.04
N PHE A 34 1.85 8.21 4.15
CA PHE A 34 1.66 7.48 2.90
C PHE A 34 1.66 8.46 1.74
N GLU A 35 2.74 8.49 0.96
CA GLU A 35 2.88 9.39 -0.18
C GLU A 35 2.36 8.77 -1.47
N ARG A 36 1.53 9.51 -2.22
CA ARG A 36 0.91 9.02 -3.46
C ARG A 36 1.94 8.69 -4.55
N GLU A 37 3.02 9.45 -4.61
CA GLU A 37 4.09 9.27 -5.60
C GLU A 37 5.01 8.09 -5.29
N HIS A 38 4.87 7.48 -4.11
CA HIS A 38 5.72 6.35 -3.73
C HIS A 38 5.44 5.14 -4.66
N PRO A 39 6.49 4.51 -5.25
CA PRO A 39 6.31 3.46 -6.26
C PRO A 39 5.55 2.23 -5.73
N MET A 40 5.59 1.98 -4.42
CA MET A 40 4.80 0.94 -3.76
C MET A 40 3.29 1.14 -3.91
N VAL A 41 2.81 2.39 -3.95
CA VAL A 41 1.37 2.71 -4.07
C VAL A 41 0.85 2.26 -5.44
N ALA A 42 1.58 2.55 -6.50
CA ALA A 42 1.22 2.10 -7.85
C ALA A 42 1.21 0.56 -7.95
N ARG A 43 2.21 -0.11 -7.36
CA ARG A 43 2.32 -1.59 -7.37
C ARG A 43 1.20 -2.25 -6.58
N LEU A 44 0.93 -1.78 -5.36
CA LEU A 44 -0.16 -2.30 -4.54
C LEU A 44 -1.52 -1.98 -5.14
N GLY A 45 -1.69 -0.78 -5.68
CA GLY A 45 -2.91 -0.39 -6.38
C GLY A 45 -3.22 -1.34 -7.53
N ALA A 46 -2.25 -1.61 -8.40
CA ALA A 46 -2.40 -2.59 -9.48
C ALA A 46 -2.74 -4.00 -8.95
N ALA A 47 -2.04 -4.46 -7.90
CA ALA A 47 -2.30 -5.77 -7.29
C ALA A 47 -3.69 -5.87 -6.65
N LEU A 48 -4.25 -4.76 -6.18
CA LEU A 48 -5.57 -4.65 -5.58
C LEU A 48 -6.68 -4.32 -6.60
N GLY A 49 -6.32 -4.13 -7.88
CA GLY A 49 -7.27 -3.78 -8.95
C GLY A 49 -7.65 -2.29 -9.00
N TYR A 50 -6.93 -1.42 -8.30
CA TYR A 50 -7.08 0.03 -8.39
C TYR A 50 -6.30 0.60 -9.57
N GLY A 51 -7.00 1.33 -10.45
CA GLY A 51 -6.37 2.19 -11.45
C GLY A 51 -5.83 3.49 -10.83
N ALA A 52 -4.99 4.21 -11.57
CA ALA A 52 -4.36 5.45 -11.12
C ALA A 52 -5.38 6.50 -10.62
N ALA A 53 -6.46 6.73 -11.37
CA ALA A 53 -7.51 7.68 -10.98
C ALA A 53 -8.24 7.28 -9.68
N ALA A 54 -8.40 5.98 -9.42
CA ALA A 54 -9.01 5.49 -8.20
C ALA A 54 -8.07 5.67 -6.99
N LEU A 55 -6.76 5.47 -7.18
CA LEU A 55 -5.75 5.79 -6.17
C LEU A 55 -5.69 7.30 -5.88
N ASP A 56 -5.80 8.14 -6.91
CA ASP A 56 -5.82 9.61 -6.74
C ASP A 56 -7.07 10.08 -5.99
N ALA A 57 -8.22 9.45 -6.25
CA ALA A 57 -9.44 9.70 -5.48
C ALA A 57 -9.27 9.25 -4.02
N LEU A 58 -8.73 8.05 -3.79
CA LEU A 58 -8.45 7.52 -2.45
C LEU A 58 -7.54 8.47 -1.65
N TRP A 59 -6.45 8.95 -2.24
CA TRP A 59 -5.53 9.87 -1.57
C TRP A 59 -6.16 11.22 -1.26
N ARG A 60 -6.97 11.76 -2.18
CA ARG A 60 -7.72 13.00 -1.92
C ARG A 60 -8.73 12.84 -0.79
N GLN A 61 -9.41 11.70 -0.71
CA GLN A 61 -10.34 11.39 0.38
C GLN A 61 -9.58 11.21 1.71
N ALA A 62 -8.45 10.51 1.69
CA ALA A 62 -7.64 10.27 2.89
C ALA A 62 -7.01 11.56 3.43
N ALA A 63 -6.65 12.50 2.56
CA ALA A 63 -6.12 13.81 2.96
C ALA A 63 -7.14 14.71 3.66
N ALA A 64 -8.44 14.36 3.60
CA ALA A 64 -9.52 15.08 4.26
C ALA A 64 -9.94 14.46 5.61
N LEU A 65 -9.26 13.40 6.07
CA LEU A 65 -9.46 12.73 7.36
C LEU A 65 -8.44 13.23 8.39
#